data_AF-A0A0A1U620-F1
#
_entry.id   AF-A0A0A1U620-F1
#
_cell.length_a   1.000
_cell.length_b   1.000
_cell.length_c   1.000
_cell.angle_alpha   90.00
_cell.angle_beta   90.00
_cell.angle_gamma   90.00
#
_symmetry.space_group_name_H-M   'P 1'
#
loop_
_entity.id
_entity.type
_entity.pdbx_description
1 polymer ?
#
loop_
_entity_poly.entity_id
_entity_poly.type
_entity_poly.pdbx_seq_one_letter_code
_entity_poly.pdbx_strand_id
1 'polypeptide(L)'
;MNCSNLKRVNFKNNKITFGSDVFEGCASLSLILFNEEKTTYYSGEVSYTLYKQFEQKQMICDNVKVKFNDLKMFGIDILKDEKVHRIDEGAFFNNTTITEIEIPNNITKIGDFCFACATQLENVILPLSITELSPFCFDNCVSLETINLENITKIGMGCFDNTKFEKIL
;
A
#
# COMPACT_ATOMS: atom_id res chain seq x y z
N MET A 1 0.31 15.27 -8.76
CA MET A 1 0.54 16.04 -10.01
C MET A 1 0.12 15.16 -11.18
N ASN A 2 -0.93 15.51 -11.94
CA ASN A 2 -1.38 14.72 -13.09
C ASN A 2 -0.49 14.99 -14.31
N CYS A 3 0.75 14.51 -14.27
CA CYS A 3 1.74 14.66 -15.34
C CYS A 3 1.57 13.56 -16.41
N SER A 4 0.34 13.34 -16.89
CA SER A 4 -0.01 12.25 -17.81
C SER A 4 0.75 12.27 -19.14
N ASN A 5 1.24 13.43 -19.57
CA ASN A 5 2.01 13.64 -20.79
C ASN A 5 3.54 13.61 -20.60
N LEU A 6 4.03 13.48 -19.36
CA LEU A 6 5.47 13.45 -19.09
C LEU A 6 6.05 12.16 -19.65
N LYS A 7 6.84 12.25 -20.72
CA LYS A 7 7.45 11.07 -21.39
C LYS A 7 8.83 10.74 -20.87
N ARG A 8 9.60 11.77 -20.50
CA ARG A 8 10.99 11.67 -20.08
C ARG A 8 11.29 12.62 -18.94
N VAL A 9 12.14 12.18 -18.03
CA VAL A 9 12.72 13.01 -16.97
C VAL A 9 14.23 12.80 -16.97
N ASN A 10 14.97 13.90 -16.81
CA ASN A 10 16.42 13.85 -16.66
C ASN A 10 16.84 14.60 -15.41
N PHE A 11 17.42 13.84 -14.49
CA PHE A 11 17.95 14.33 -13.24
C PHE A 11 19.44 14.63 -13.39
N LYS A 12 19.84 15.90 -13.27
CA LYS A 12 21.25 16.32 -13.33
C LYS A 12 22.04 16.05 -12.03
N ASN A 13 21.54 15.15 -11.19
CA ASN A 13 22.13 14.78 -9.91
C ASN A 13 21.81 13.30 -9.64
N ASN A 14 22.81 12.52 -9.22
CA ASN A 14 22.67 11.12 -8.87
C ASN A 14 22.28 10.88 -7.39
N LYS A 15 22.33 11.92 -6.55
CA LYS A 15 21.92 11.86 -5.14
C LYS A 15 20.52 12.43 -4.96
N ILE A 16 19.52 11.74 -5.49
CA ILE A 16 18.12 12.12 -5.35
C ILE A 16 17.42 11.17 -4.40
N THR A 17 16.76 11.73 -3.41
CA THR A 17 15.78 11.01 -2.60
C THR A 17 14.41 11.26 -3.20
N PHE A 18 13.74 10.20 -3.62
CA PHE A 18 12.37 10.28 -4.10
C PHE A 18 11.43 10.23 -2.91
N GLY A 19 10.51 11.19 -2.82
CA GLY A 19 9.34 11.04 -1.97
C GLY A 19 8.40 9.96 -2.53
N SER A 20 7.35 9.63 -1.78
CA SER A 20 6.28 8.77 -2.30
C SER A 20 5.65 9.41 -3.54
N ASP A 21 5.30 8.59 -4.54
CA ASP A 21 4.40 8.98 -5.63
C ASP A 21 4.89 10.12 -6.54
N VAL A 22 6.20 10.35 -6.63
CA VAL A 22 6.79 11.43 -7.46
C VAL A 22 6.33 11.36 -8.93
N PHE A 23 6.03 10.16 -9.43
CA PHE A 23 5.54 9.93 -10.79
C PHE A 23 4.12 9.35 -10.85
N GLU A 24 3.34 9.48 -9.78
CA GLU A 24 1.95 9.05 -9.78
C GLU A 24 1.14 9.77 -10.88
N GLY A 25 0.34 9.00 -11.63
CA GLY A 25 -0.40 9.51 -12.79
C GLY A 25 0.44 9.82 -14.05
N CYS A 26 1.76 9.60 -14.05
CA CYS A 26 2.63 9.79 -15.21
C CYS A 26 2.53 8.63 -16.22
N ALA A 27 1.33 8.37 -16.77
CA ALA A 27 1.08 7.22 -17.64
C ALA A 27 2.01 7.14 -18.87
N SER A 28 2.44 8.29 -19.40
CA SER A 28 3.34 8.35 -20.55
C SER A 28 4.83 8.20 -20.21
N LEU A 29 5.23 8.19 -18.93
CA LEU A 29 6.65 8.21 -18.55
C LEU A 29 7.31 6.90 -18.93
N SER A 30 8.33 6.97 -19.78
CA SER A 30 9.04 5.79 -20.29
C SER A 30 10.55 5.88 -20.22
N LEU A 31 11.07 7.05 -19.82
CA LEU A 31 12.49 7.28 -19.75
C LEU A 31 12.84 8.12 -18.52
N ILE A 32 13.63 7.54 -17.63
CA ILE A 32 14.29 8.26 -16.54
C ILE A 32 15.79 8.25 -16.84
N LEU A 33 16.39 9.43 -16.76
CA LEU A 33 17.81 9.66 -16.98
C LEU A 33 18.43 10.24 -15.71
N PHE A 34 19.66 9.83 -15.40
CA PHE A 34 20.53 10.47 -14.42
C PHE A 34 21.79 10.93 -15.13
N ASN A 35 22.08 12.23 -15.13
CA ASN A 35 23.21 12.82 -15.85
C ASN A 35 23.26 12.40 -17.34
N GLU A 36 22.11 12.44 -18.04
CA GLU A 36 21.94 11.96 -19.42
C GLU A 36 22.08 10.44 -19.63
N GLU A 37 22.39 9.67 -18.58
CA GLU A 37 22.47 8.21 -18.65
C GLU A 37 21.11 7.57 -18.34
N LYS A 38 20.67 6.63 -19.19
CA LYS A 38 19.44 5.88 -18.97
C LYS A 38 19.58 4.98 -17.75
N THR A 39 18.61 5.03 -16.84
CA THR A 39 18.47 4.01 -15.80
C THR A 39 17.46 2.93 -16.23
N THR A 40 17.69 1.71 -15.75
CA THR A 40 16.70 0.62 -15.76
C THR A 40 16.13 0.37 -14.37
N TYR A 41 16.56 1.10 -13.35
CA TYR A 41 16.14 0.94 -11.97
C TYR A 41 15.63 2.27 -11.39
N TYR A 42 14.46 2.22 -10.76
CA TYR A 42 13.86 3.34 -10.04
C TYR A 42 13.59 2.92 -8.59
N SER A 43 14.27 3.56 -7.65
CA SER A 43 14.24 3.22 -6.23
C SER A 43 13.14 3.91 -5.43
N GLY A 44 12.42 4.86 -6.05
CA GLY A 44 11.33 5.56 -5.37
C GLY A 44 10.12 4.66 -5.16
N GLU A 45 9.38 4.91 -4.09
CA GLU A 45 8.14 4.19 -3.80
C GLU A 45 7.07 4.51 -4.87
N VAL A 46 6.44 3.46 -5.41
CA VAL A 46 5.41 3.56 -6.47
C VAL A 46 4.12 2.84 -6.09
N SER A 47 2.99 3.30 -6.63
CA SER A 47 1.75 2.52 -6.63
C SER A 47 1.89 1.25 -7.48
N TYR A 48 1.04 0.25 -7.24
CA TYR A 48 1.04 -0.99 -8.00
C TYR A 48 0.73 -0.74 -9.48
N THR A 49 -0.20 0.17 -9.78
CA THR A 49 -0.49 0.62 -11.15
C THR A 49 0.77 1.14 -11.86
N LEU A 50 1.53 2.02 -11.21
CA LEU A 50 2.75 2.58 -11.80
C LEU A 50 3.86 1.53 -11.94
N TYR A 51 4.00 0.64 -10.96
CA TYR A 51 4.89 -0.52 -11.05
C TYR A 51 4.60 -1.35 -12.32
N LYS A 52 3.34 -1.70 -12.60
CA LYS A 52 3.00 -2.45 -13.82
C LYS A 52 3.26 -1.65 -15.11
N GLN A 53 3.10 -0.33 -15.09
CA GLN A 53 3.48 0.52 -16.24
C GLN A 53 5.00 0.53 -16.49
N PHE A 54 5.78 0.55 -15.42
CA PHE A 54 7.25 0.53 -15.49
C PHE A 54 7.78 -0.84 -15.93
N GLU A 55 7.17 -1.93 -15.47
CA GLU A 55 7.48 -3.30 -15.88
C GLU A 55 7.33 -3.48 -17.41
N GLN A 56 6.24 -2.99 -17.99
CA GLN A 56 6.01 -2.99 -19.45
C GLN A 56 7.08 -2.22 -20.24
N LYS A 57 7.76 -1.28 -19.59
CA LYS A 57 8.80 -0.42 -20.18
C LYS A 57 10.21 -0.86 -19.78
N GLN A 58 10.37 -2.06 -19.23
CA GLN A 58 11.64 -2.66 -18.79
C GLN A 58 12.35 -1.84 -17.69
N MET A 59 11.59 -1.12 -16.87
CA MET A 59 12.11 -0.43 -15.70
C MET A 59 11.77 -1.23 -14.44
N ILE A 60 12.81 -1.54 -13.67
CA ILE A 60 12.77 -2.32 -12.45
C ILE A 60 12.40 -1.40 -11.28
N CYS A 61 11.42 -1.81 -10.50
CA CYS A 61 11.00 -1.20 -9.24
C CYS A 61 10.67 -2.31 -8.25
N ASP A 62 11.17 -2.21 -7.04
CA ASP A 62 11.00 -3.20 -5.97
C ASP A 62 10.50 -2.58 -4.66
N ASN A 63 10.04 -1.34 -4.73
CA ASN A 63 9.53 -0.55 -3.62
C ASN A 63 8.06 -0.17 -3.90
N VAL A 64 7.15 -1.13 -3.81
CA VAL A 64 5.76 -0.98 -4.24
C VAL A 64 4.80 -0.89 -3.06
N LYS A 65 3.85 0.03 -3.16
CA LYS A 65 2.70 0.12 -2.26
C LYS A 65 1.40 -0.09 -3.02
N VAL A 66 0.36 -0.52 -2.29
CA VAL A 66 -0.96 -0.79 -2.84
C VAL A 66 -1.98 0.22 -2.31
N LYS A 67 -2.67 0.90 -3.22
CA LYS A 67 -3.71 1.90 -2.92
C LYS A 67 -5.11 1.36 -3.21
N PHE A 68 -6.12 2.12 -2.79
CA PHE A 68 -7.54 1.83 -3.07
C PHE A 68 -7.81 1.55 -4.56
N ASN A 69 -7.31 2.40 -5.45
CA ASN A 69 -7.52 2.22 -6.89
C ASN A 69 -6.77 1.01 -7.45
N ASP A 70 -5.64 0.61 -6.86
CA ASP A 70 -4.92 -0.59 -7.26
C ASP A 70 -5.76 -1.84 -6.95
N LEU A 71 -6.32 -1.93 -5.73
CA LEU A 71 -7.18 -3.05 -5.32
C LEU A 71 -8.45 -3.12 -6.18
N LYS A 72 -9.05 -1.97 -6.51
CA LYS A 72 -10.20 -1.90 -7.40
C LYS A 72 -9.88 -2.37 -8.83
N MET A 73 -8.67 -2.10 -9.31
CA MET A 73 -8.25 -2.41 -10.68
C MET A 73 -7.74 -3.84 -10.85
N PHE A 74 -6.98 -4.35 -9.86
CA PHE A 74 -6.25 -5.61 -9.98
C PHE A 74 -6.71 -6.70 -9.01
N GLY A 75 -7.59 -6.36 -8.06
CA GLY A 75 -8.02 -7.29 -7.00
C GLY A 75 -7.02 -7.40 -5.86
N ILE A 76 -7.40 -8.17 -4.84
CA ILE A 76 -6.64 -8.30 -3.58
C ILE A 76 -5.38 -9.16 -3.71
N ASP A 77 -5.31 -10.06 -4.68
CA ASP A 77 -4.17 -10.98 -4.83
C ASP A 77 -2.84 -10.27 -5.11
N ILE A 78 -2.86 -9.00 -5.52
CA ILE A 78 -1.65 -8.19 -5.70
C ILE A 78 -0.86 -8.00 -4.41
N LEU A 79 -1.48 -8.18 -3.24
CA LEU A 79 -0.80 -8.12 -1.95
C LEU A 79 0.27 -9.21 -1.82
N LYS A 80 0.16 -10.31 -2.57
CA LYS A 80 1.10 -11.44 -2.56
C LYS A 80 2.34 -11.20 -3.44
N ASP A 81 2.39 -10.10 -4.19
CA ASP A 81 3.56 -9.75 -5.00
C ASP A 81 4.72 -9.34 -4.07
N GLU A 82 5.87 -10.02 -4.21
CA GLU A 82 7.05 -9.80 -3.37
C GLU A 82 7.62 -8.37 -3.43
N LYS A 83 7.25 -7.60 -4.47
CA LYS A 83 7.66 -6.18 -4.59
C LYS A 83 6.81 -5.26 -3.73
N VAL A 84 5.65 -5.73 -3.25
CA VAL A 84 4.75 -4.95 -2.41
C VAL A 84 5.22 -5.02 -0.96
N HIS A 85 5.45 -3.87 -0.33
CA HIS A 85 5.87 -3.82 1.07
C HIS A 85 4.87 -3.06 1.97
N ARG A 86 3.91 -2.35 1.39
CA ARG A 86 2.95 -1.50 2.12
C ARG A 86 1.56 -1.53 1.52
N ILE A 87 0.56 -1.57 2.39
CA ILE A 87 -0.83 -1.23 2.06
C ILE A 87 -1.03 0.24 2.46
N ASP A 88 -1.36 1.09 1.50
CA ASP A 88 -1.40 2.53 1.69
C ASP A 88 -2.62 2.99 2.51
N GLU A 89 -2.59 4.24 2.92
CA GLU A 89 -3.68 4.93 3.61
C GLU A 89 -5.03 4.71 2.90
N GLY A 90 -6.04 4.28 3.66
CA GLY A 90 -7.40 4.03 3.17
C GLY A 90 -7.55 3.02 2.04
N ALA A 91 -6.58 2.12 1.80
CA ALA A 91 -6.65 1.21 0.65
C ALA A 91 -7.90 0.30 0.64
N PHE A 92 -8.41 -0.07 1.81
CA PHE A 92 -9.65 -0.83 1.99
C PHE A 92 -10.78 0.01 2.60
N PHE A 93 -10.70 1.33 2.53
CA PHE A 93 -11.72 2.22 3.07
C PHE A 93 -13.10 1.89 2.47
N ASN A 94 -14.10 1.69 3.33
CA ASN A 94 -15.47 1.35 2.96
C ASN A 94 -15.57 0.10 2.07
N ASN A 95 -14.65 -0.87 2.25
CA ASN A 95 -14.74 -2.14 1.55
C ASN A 95 -15.88 -2.99 2.14
N THR A 96 -16.95 -3.15 1.38
CA THR A 96 -18.15 -3.90 1.80
C THR A 96 -18.19 -5.34 1.28
N THR A 97 -17.09 -5.84 0.69
CA THR A 97 -17.06 -7.16 0.04
C THR A 97 -16.16 -8.16 0.74
N ILE A 98 -15.09 -7.71 1.40
CA ILE A 98 -14.19 -8.62 2.13
C ILE A 98 -14.80 -9.00 3.48
N THR A 99 -14.77 -10.29 3.77
CA THR A 99 -15.17 -10.85 5.08
C THR A 99 -13.96 -11.29 5.89
N GLU A 100 -12.88 -11.68 5.23
CA GLU A 100 -11.63 -12.06 5.85
C GLU A 100 -10.45 -11.54 5.02
N ILE A 101 -9.32 -11.31 5.68
CA ILE A 101 -8.07 -10.97 5.00
C ILE A 101 -6.87 -11.56 5.74
N GLU A 102 -6.03 -12.27 4.99
CA GLU A 102 -4.69 -12.65 5.40
C GLU A 102 -3.70 -11.68 4.76
N ILE A 103 -3.01 -10.89 5.59
CA ILE A 103 -2.01 -9.92 5.13
C ILE A 103 -0.68 -10.66 4.91
N PRO A 104 -0.13 -10.66 3.67
CA PRO A 104 1.09 -11.43 3.37
C PRO A 104 2.35 -10.94 4.10
N ASN A 105 3.32 -11.84 4.31
CA ASN A 105 4.56 -11.57 5.06
C ASN A 105 5.48 -10.51 4.41
N ASN A 106 5.33 -10.21 3.11
CA ASN A 106 6.04 -9.13 2.45
C ASN A 106 5.57 -7.74 2.91
N ILE A 107 4.36 -7.63 3.46
CA ILE A 107 3.82 -6.37 3.97
C ILE A 107 4.45 -6.05 5.33
N THR A 108 5.03 -4.87 5.43
CA THR A 108 5.70 -4.35 6.65
C THR A 108 5.00 -3.13 7.24
N LYS A 109 4.04 -2.56 6.51
CA LYS A 109 3.28 -1.39 6.97
C LYS A 109 1.84 -1.39 6.43
N ILE A 110 0.91 -1.00 7.28
CA ILE A 110 -0.49 -0.72 6.97
C ILE A 110 -0.73 0.77 7.25
N GLY A 111 -1.29 1.49 6.27
CA GLY A 111 -1.54 2.93 6.37
C GLY A 111 -2.68 3.29 7.32
N ASP A 112 -2.81 4.58 7.59
CA ASP A 112 -3.89 5.12 8.44
C ASP A 112 -5.27 4.78 7.85
N PHE A 113 -6.23 4.50 8.74
CA PHE A 113 -7.61 4.14 8.41
C PHE A 113 -7.79 3.11 7.28
N CYS A 114 -6.80 2.23 7.10
CA CYS A 114 -6.71 1.34 5.95
C CYS A 114 -7.99 0.53 5.70
N PHE A 115 -8.59 -0.03 6.76
CA PHE A 115 -9.81 -0.82 6.71
C PHE A 115 -11.03 -0.09 7.26
N ALA A 116 -10.94 1.22 7.54
CA ALA A 116 -12.06 1.93 8.15
C ALA A 116 -13.34 1.77 7.32
N CYS A 117 -14.47 1.57 8.00
CA CYS A 117 -15.78 1.27 7.41
C CYS A 117 -15.85 -0.02 6.58
N ALA A 118 -14.90 -0.97 6.72
CA ALA A 118 -15.04 -2.30 6.12
C ALA A 118 -16.07 -3.13 6.92
N THR A 119 -17.35 -2.84 6.73
CA THR A 119 -18.44 -3.31 7.62
C THR A 119 -18.68 -4.81 7.59
N GLN A 120 -18.22 -5.50 6.54
CA GLN A 120 -18.34 -6.96 6.41
C GLN A 120 -17.10 -7.72 6.90
N LEU A 121 -16.01 -7.02 7.23
CA LEU A 121 -14.76 -7.66 7.65
C LEU A 121 -14.92 -8.25 9.05
N GLU A 122 -14.76 -9.57 9.17
CA GLU A 122 -14.95 -10.37 10.39
C GLU A 122 -13.61 -10.83 11.00
N ASN A 123 -12.63 -11.13 10.15
CA ASN A 123 -11.34 -11.69 10.56
C ASN A 123 -10.16 -11.06 9.82
N VAL A 124 -9.10 -10.74 10.57
CA VAL A 124 -7.83 -10.22 10.05
C VAL A 124 -6.67 -11.04 10.60
N ILE A 125 -5.88 -11.61 9.69
CA ILE A 125 -4.63 -12.31 10.02
C ILE A 125 -3.46 -11.39 9.63
N LEU A 126 -2.70 -10.94 10.63
CA LEU A 126 -1.53 -10.08 10.47
C LEU A 126 -0.24 -10.91 10.38
N PRO A 127 0.74 -10.52 9.55
CA PRO A 127 2.05 -11.15 9.53
C PRO A 127 2.88 -10.67 10.73
N LEU A 128 3.93 -11.43 11.07
CA LEU A 128 4.84 -11.10 12.19
C LEU A 128 5.59 -9.78 12.00
N SER A 129 5.71 -9.30 10.76
CA SER A 129 6.34 -8.02 10.39
C SER A 129 5.55 -6.80 10.87
N ILE A 130 4.24 -6.94 11.11
CA ILE A 130 3.39 -5.85 11.59
C ILE A 130 3.44 -5.82 13.12
N THR A 131 4.00 -4.72 13.65
CA THR A 131 4.17 -4.49 15.09
C THR A 131 3.41 -3.26 15.59
N GLU A 132 2.87 -2.45 14.68
CA GLU A 132 2.08 -1.26 14.98
C GLU A 132 0.81 -1.26 14.12
N LEU A 133 -0.31 -0.88 14.72
CA LEU A 133 -1.55 -0.56 14.01
C LEU A 133 -1.75 0.96 14.00
N SER A 134 -2.06 1.49 12.83
CA SER A 134 -2.24 2.92 12.59
C SER A 134 -3.54 3.47 13.22
N PRO A 135 -3.66 4.80 13.41
CA PRO A 135 -4.90 5.42 13.84
C PRO A 135 -6.08 5.03 12.94
N PHE A 136 -7.21 4.72 13.57
CA PHE A 136 -8.48 4.38 12.93
C PHE A 136 -8.41 3.20 11.95
N CYS A 137 -7.38 2.36 12.00
CA CYS A 137 -7.13 1.31 11.00
C CYS A 137 -8.35 0.41 10.74
N PHE A 138 -9.12 0.06 11.77
CA PHE A 138 -10.35 -0.74 11.70
C PHE A 138 -11.57 0.00 12.30
N ASP A 139 -11.54 1.34 12.30
CA ASP A 139 -12.68 2.14 12.78
C ASP A 139 -13.95 1.80 11.99
N ASN A 140 -15.07 1.60 12.67
CA ASN A 140 -16.35 1.22 12.06
C ASN A 140 -16.33 -0.11 11.27
N CYS A 141 -15.38 -1.01 11.56
CA CYS A 141 -15.48 -2.42 11.14
C CYS A 141 -16.47 -3.18 12.04
N VAL A 142 -17.76 -2.90 11.86
CA VAL A 142 -18.84 -3.38 12.76
C VAL A 142 -19.00 -4.89 12.85
N SER A 143 -18.40 -5.65 11.93
CA SER A 143 -18.40 -7.13 11.96
C SER A 143 -17.09 -7.72 12.45
N LEU A 144 -16.05 -6.91 12.70
CA LEU A 144 -14.72 -7.41 13.05
C LEU A 144 -14.76 -8.01 14.45
N GLU A 145 -14.60 -9.32 14.52
CA GLU A 145 -14.66 -10.11 15.75
C GLU A 145 -13.27 -10.66 16.12
N THR A 146 -12.42 -10.95 15.12
CA THR A 146 -11.16 -11.65 15.34
C THR A 146 -9.98 -10.94 14.69
N ILE A 147 -8.94 -10.69 15.49
CA ILE A 147 -7.62 -10.23 15.05
C ILE A 147 -6.58 -10.67 16.08
N ASN A 148 -5.51 -11.32 15.65
CA ASN A 148 -4.42 -11.68 16.56
C ASN A 148 -3.49 -10.47 16.77
N LEU A 149 -3.33 -10.05 18.02
CA LEU A 149 -2.51 -8.90 18.42
C LEU A 149 -1.18 -9.29 19.11
N GLU A 150 -0.78 -10.57 19.12
CA GLU A 150 0.40 -11.07 19.86
C GLU A 150 1.70 -10.29 19.57
N ASN A 151 1.91 -9.85 18.33
CA ASN A 151 3.11 -9.09 17.93
C ASN A 151 2.90 -7.56 17.95
N ILE A 152 1.69 -7.09 18.27
CA ILE A 152 1.35 -5.67 18.23
C ILE A 152 1.81 -4.99 19.52
N THR A 153 2.76 -4.08 19.37
CA THR A 153 3.36 -3.30 20.46
C THR A 153 2.72 -1.91 20.60
N LYS A 154 2.01 -1.45 19.58
CA LYS A 154 1.37 -0.12 19.55
C LYS A 154 0.09 -0.15 18.74
N ILE A 155 -0.96 0.44 19.30
CA ILE A 155 -2.28 0.57 18.67
C ILE A 155 -2.59 2.07 18.57
N GLY A 156 -2.90 2.52 17.37
CA GLY A 156 -3.28 3.90 17.10
C GLY A 156 -4.61 4.31 17.75
N MET A 157 -4.83 5.62 17.86
CA MET A 157 -6.09 6.17 18.35
C MET A 157 -7.27 5.62 17.53
N GLY A 158 -8.34 5.21 18.22
CA GLY A 158 -9.59 4.75 17.61
C GLY A 158 -9.45 3.56 16.67
N CYS A 159 -8.36 2.80 16.75
CA CYS A 159 -8.06 1.72 15.81
C CYS A 159 -9.18 0.68 15.71
N PHE A 160 -9.90 0.43 16.80
CA PHE A 160 -10.99 -0.55 16.92
C PHE A 160 -12.31 0.09 17.38
N ASP A 161 -12.47 1.40 17.20
CA ASP A 161 -13.73 2.07 17.54
C ASP A 161 -14.87 1.48 16.70
N ASN A 162 -16.02 1.22 17.33
CA ASN A 162 -17.20 0.64 16.68
C ASN A 162 -16.96 -0.72 16.00
N THR A 163 -16.12 -1.57 16.62
CA THR A 163 -15.93 -2.98 16.24
C THR A 163 -16.59 -3.92 17.25
N LYS A 164 -16.75 -5.20 16.90
CA LYS A 164 -17.13 -6.25 17.86
C LYS A 164 -15.92 -6.89 18.54
N PHE A 165 -14.71 -6.47 18.17
CA PHE A 165 -13.48 -7.03 18.69
C PHE A 165 -13.36 -6.67 20.17
N GLU A 166 -13.51 -7.67 21.01
CA GLU A 166 -13.20 -7.58 22.43
C GLU A 166 -11.83 -8.21 22.65
N LYS A 167 -10.88 -7.45 23.19
CA LYS A 167 -9.56 -7.97 23.53
C LYS A 167 -9.75 -9.11 24.54
N ILE A 168 -9.43 -10.34 24.15
CA ILE A 168 -9.28 -11.44 25.09
C ILE A 168 -8.04 -11.12 25.95
N LEU A 169 -8.28 -10.77 27.22
CA LEU A 169 -7.26 -10.49 28.22
C LEU A 169 -6.69 -11.78 28.81
#